data_AF-A0A2N1PFF0-F1
#
_entry.id   AF-A0A2N1PFF0-F1
#
_cell.length_a   1.000
_cell.length_b   1.000
_cell.length_c   1.000
_cell.angle_alpha   90.00
_cell.angle_beta   90.00
_cell.angle_gamma   90.00
#
_symmetry.space_group_name_H-M   'P 1'
#
loop_
_entity.id
_entity.type
_entity.pdbx_description
1 polymer ?
#
loop_
_entity_poly.entity_id
_entity_poly.type
_entity_poly.pdbx_seq_one_letter_code
_entity_poly.pdbx_strand_id
1 'polypeptide(L)'
;TGLLYLETLEMPCEEAGIMLQPAVGKLLKQEVTIEEEAKMVAEFSLPRRRYKEVVEEVEELLRNIRRMLNDIKDQKLRKSVRKILADIWSDEMEAEYNIAIAVLFAEQKSPEAMDAADIMRKSERNYLQALLKIKRFANRLPEGYSFSHMGQIDYVVNQIDASVFGFEEKIHQIKLTEETWETK
;
A
#
# COMPACT_ATOMS: atom_id res chain seq x y z
N THR A 1 -25.89 20.22 -15.52
CA THR A 1 -26.02 18.97 -14.73
C THR A 1 -26.87 17.93 -15.44
N GLY A 2 -28.02 18.27 -16.04
CA GLY A 2 -28.84 17.29 -16.79
C GLY A 2 -28.20 16.70 -18.06
N LEU A 3 -27.38 17.47 -18.78
CA LEU A 3 -26.68 16.99 -20.00
C LEU A 3 -25.65 15.88 -19.70
N LEU A 4 -24.83 16.06 -18.65
CA LEU A 4 -23.83 15.07 -18.22
C LEU A 4 -24.48 13.73 -17.79
N TYR A 5 -25.65 13.81 -17.15
CA TYR A 5 -26.42 12.63 -16.77
C TYR A 5 -26.91 11.85 -18.01
N LEU A 6 -27.43 12.55 -19.01
CA LEU A 6 -27.86 11.94 -20.27
C LEU A 6 -26.67 11.36 -21.05
N GLU A 7 -25.55 12.07 -21.11
CA GLU A 7 -24.30 11.55 -21.71
C GLU A 7 -23.85 10.26 -21.01
N THR A 8 -23.90 10.19 -19.68
CA THR A 8 -23.49 8.99 -18.92
C THR A 8 -24.41 7.79 -19.18
N LEU A 9 -25.72 8.02 -19.40
CA LEU A 9 -26.66 6.94 -19.71
C LEU A 9 -26.42 6.31 -21.09
N GLU A 10 -25.84 7.07 -22.02
CA GLU A 10 -25.52 6.61 -23.37
C GLU A 10 -24.11 6.03 -23.48
N MET A 11 -23.28 6.14 -22.43
CA MET A 11 -21.94 5.55 -22.44
C MET A 11 -22.01 4.02 -22.35
N PRO A 12 -21.18 3.30 -23.13
CA PRO A 12 -21.07 1.86 -22.99
C PRO A 12 -20.56 1.53 -21.58
N CYS A 13 -21.08 0.45 -20.98
CA CYS A 13 -20.52 -0.06 -19.74
C CYS A 13 -19.04 -0.37 -19.93
N GLU A 14 -18.19 0.13 -19.03
CA GLU A 14 -16.78 -0.23 -19.00
C GLU A 14 -16.66 -1.75 -18.79
N GLU A 15 -15.79 -2.40 -19.57
CA GLU A 15 -15.53 -3.82 -19.40
C GLU A 15 -14.91 -4.08 -18.03
N ALA A 16 -15.40 -5.10 -17.33
CA ALA A 16 -14.87 -5.47 -16.03
C ALA A 16 -13.39 -5.86 -16.16
N GLY A 17 -12.51 -5.14 -15.45
CA GLY A 17 -11.07 -5.35 -15.48
C GLY A 17 -10.48 -5.58 -14.10
N ILE A 18 -9.53 -6.51 -14.02
CA ILE A 18 -8.70 -6.78 -12.84
C ILE A 18 -7.24 -6.76 -13.30
N MET A 19 -6.49 -5.75 -12.86
CA MET A 19 -5.07 -5.60 -13.21
C MET A 19 -4.21 -6.06 -12.03
N LEU A 20 -3.55 -7.21 -12.19
CA LEU A 20 -2.63 -7.69 -11.17
C LEU A 20 -1.34 -6.86 -11.20
N GLN A 21 -0.85 -6.52 -10.01
CA GLN A 21 0.44 -5.88 -9.82
C GLN A 21 1.51 -6.93 -9.55
N PRO A 22 2.76 -6.72 -10.01
CA PRO A 22 3.86 -7.62 -9.71
C PRO A 22 4.15 -7.69 -8.21
N ALA A 23 4.43 -8.88 -7.70
CA ALA A 23 4.85 -9.11 -6.31
C ALA A 23 6.30 -8.63 -6.06
N VAL A 24 6.51 -7.31 -6.05
CA VAL A 24 7.83 -6.67 -5.96
C VAL A 24 8.60 -7.13 -4.72
N GLY A 25 7.94 -7.31 -3.57
CA GLY A 25 8.59 -7.83 -2.36
C GLY A 25 9.31 -9.17 -2.60
N LYS A 26 8.64 -10.12 -3.27
CA LYS A 26 9.22 -11.44 -3.61
C LYS A 26 10.34 -11.33 -4.64
N LEU A 27 10.16 -10.47 -5.65
CA LEU A 27 11.19 -10.18 -6.66
C LEU A 27 12.46 -9.59 -6.01
N LEU A 28 12.31 -8.68 -5.05
CA LEU A 28 13.43 -8.08 -4.33
C LEU A 28 14.16 -9.10 -3.43
N LYS A 29 13.42 -10.07 -2.86
CA LYS A 29 13.94 -11.22 -2.11
C LYS A 29 14.54 -12.32 -2.99
N GLN A 30 14.35 -12.24 -4.32
CA GLN A 30 14.77 -13.28 -5.27
C GLN A 30 14.08 -14.63 -5.03
N GLU A 31 12.86 -14.61 -4.48
CA GLU A 31 12.04 -15.82 -4.27
C GLU A 31 11.34 -16.27 -5.56
N VAL A 32 11.14 -15.33 -6.49
CA VAL A 32 10.46 -15.53 -7.78
C VAL A 32 11.28 -14.83 -8.87
N THR A 33 11.31 -15.40 -10.07
CA THR A 33 11.95 -14.79 -11.24
C THR A 33 11.05 -13.77 -11.93
N ILE A 34 11.62 -12.89 -12.75
CA ILE A 34 10.86 -11.87 -13.50
C ILE A 34 9.89 -12.55 -14.46
N GLU A 35 10.33 -13.63 -15.10
CA GLU A 35 9.58 -14.41 -16.07
C GLU A 35 8.39 -15.13 -15.42
N GLU A 36 8.58 -15.73 -14.25
CA GLU A 36 7.51 -16.37 -13.48
C GLU A 36 6.44 -15.36 -13.04
N GLU A 37 6.87 -14.22 -12.51
CA GLU A 37 5.95 -13.17 -12.06
C GLU A 37 5.20 -12.54 -13.25
N ALA A 38 5.90 -12.23 -14.34
CA ALA A 38 5.29 -11.66 -15.53
C ALA A 38 4.29 -12.63 -16.18
N LYS A 39 4.55 -13.93 -16.14
CA LYS A 39 3.60 -14.96 -16.58
C LYS A 39 2.34 -14.96 -15.72
N MET A 40 2.50 -14.92 -14.40
CA MET A 40 1.37 -14.86 -13.45
C MET A 40 0.52 -13.62 -13.71
N VAL A 41 1.13 -12.44 -13.75
CA VAL A 41 0.41 -11.18 -14.00
C VAL A 41 -0.28 -11.19 -15.37
N ALA A 42 0.37 -11.69 -16.42
CA ALA A 42 -0.20 -11.70 -17.77
C ALA A 42 -1.41 -12.65 -17.91
N GLU A 43 -1.32 -13.86 -17.32
CA GLU A 43 -2.34 -14.90 -17.44
C GLU A 43 -3.58 -14.65 -16.58
N PHE A 44 -3.39 -14.04 -15.40
CA PHE A 44 -4.44 -13.87 -14.39
C PHE A 44 -5.00 -12.45 -14.29
N SER A 45 -4.48 -11.49 -15.07
CA SER A 45 -5.16 -10.20 -15.28
C SER A 45 -6.36 -10.36 -16.22
N LEU A 46 -7.35 -9.49 -16.05
CA LEU A 46 -8.53 -9.36 -16.90
C LEU A 46 -8.63 -7.93 -17.44
N PRO A 47 -8.62 -7.71 -18.76
CA PRO A 47 -8.33 -8.70 -19.79
C PRO A 47 -6.90 -9.24 -19.68
N ARG A 48 -6.66 -10.41 -20.27
CA ARG A 48 -5.31 -11.01 -20.31
C ARG A 48 -4.34 -10.06 -20.99
N ARG A 49 -3.15 -9.97 -20.43
CA ARG A 49 -2.10 -9.07 -20.92
C ARG A 49 -1.08 -9.84 -21.75
N ARG A 50 -0.33 -9.12 -22.60
CA ARG A 50 0.73 -9.73 -23.39
C ARG A 50 1.95 -9.95 -22.50
N TYR A 51 2.39 -11.20 -22.39
CA TYR A 51 3.54 -11.59 -21.57
C TYR A 51 4.78 -10.70 -21.77
N LYS A 52 5.16 -10.41 -23.03
CA LYS A 52 6.34 -9.59 -23.33
C LYS A 52 6.26 -8.18 -22.73
N GLU A 53 5.08 -7.56 -22.77
CA GLU A 53 4.87 -6.21 -22.22
C GLU A 53 4.98 -6.22 -20.71
N VAL A 54 4.41 -7.25 -20.07
CA VAL A 54 4.49 -7.39 -18.61
C VAL A 54 5.93 -7.64 -18.16
N VAL A 55 6.73 -8.42 -18.91
CA VAL A 55 8.16 -8.60 -18.61
C VAL A 55 8.89 -7.27 -18.64
N GLU A 56 8.71 -6.47 -19.70
CA GLU A 56 9.34 -5.16 -19.83
C GLU A 56 8.94 -4.21 -18.69
N GLU A 57 7.66 -4.21 -18.29
CA GLU A 57 7.16 -3.42 -17.17
C GLU A 57 7.78 -3.83 -15.83
N VAL A 58 7.88 -5.13 -15.55
CA VAL A 58 8.50 -5.65 -14.31
C VAL A 58 9.98 -5.31 -14.29
N GLU A 59 10.69 -5.45 -15.41
CA GLU A 59 12.10 -5.08 -15.52
C GLU A 59 12.32 -3.59 -15.29
N GLU A 60 11.48 -2.74 -15.89
CA GLU A 60 11.55 -1.30 -15.75
C GLU A 60 11.27 -0.86 -14.30
N LEU A 61 10.24 -1.43 -13.67
CA LEU A 61 9.92 -1.19 -12.27
C LEU A 61 11.11 -1.52 -11.36
N LEU A 62 11.69 -2.72 -11.50
CA LEU A 62 12.86 -3.13 -10.73
C LEU A 62 14.10 -2.28 -11.04
N ARG A 63 14.25 -1.80 -12.28
CA ARG A 63 15.34 -0.91 -12.66
C ARG A 63 15.17 0.47 -12.00
N ASN A 64 13.96 0.99 -11.95
CA ASN A 64 13.64 2.26 -11.31
C ASN A 64 13.87 2.18 -9.79
N ILE A 65 13.38 1.12 -9.13
CA ILE A 65 13.66 0.87 -7.70
C ILE A 65 15.17 0.80 -7.45
N ARG A 66 15.93 0.08 -8.30
CA ARG A 66 17.40 -0.01 -8.18
C ARG A 66 18.08 1.35 -8.33
N ARG A 67 17.62 2.20 -9.25
CA ARG A 67 18.15 3.56 -9.42
C ARG A 67 17.92 4.39 -8.17
N MET A 68 16.71 4.41 -7.64
CA MET A 68 16.35 5.17 -6.44
C MET A 68 17.11 4.69 -5.20
N LEU A 69 17.27 3.36 -5.03
CA LEU A 69 18.10 2.81 -3.96
C LEU A 69 19.57 3.22 -4.09
N ASN A 70 20.07 3.47 -5.30
CA ASN A 70 21.44 3.89 -5.52
C ASN A 70 21.71 5.35 -5.12
N ASP A 71 20.66 6.17 -4.98
CA ASP A 71 20.77 7.54 -4.49
C ASP A 71 21.13 7.60 -2.99
N ILE A 72 20.87 6.51 -2.25
CA ILE A 72 21.28 6.36 -0.85
C ILE A 72 22.79 6.14 -0.79
N LYS A 73 23.57 7.17 -0.45
CA LYS A 73 25.05 7.14 -0.47
C LYS A 73 25.68 6.11 0.47
N ASP A 74 25.12 5.90 1.67
CA ASP A 74 25.65 4.93 2.63
C ASP A 74 25.31 3.50 2.19
N GLN A 75 26.34 2.68 1.95
CA GLN A 75 26.21 1.30 1.53
C GLN A 75 25.57 0.40 2.61
N LYS A 76 25.82 0.66 3.91
CA LYS A 76 25.23 -0.12 4.99
C LYS A 76 23.74 0.17 5.10
N LEU A 77 23.38 1.46 5.11
CA LEU A 77 21.99 1.90 5.09
C LEU A 77 21.26 1.35 3.85
N ARG A 78 21.84 1.48 2.66
CA ARG A 78 21.26 0.95 1.41
C ARG A 78 20.95 -0.55 1.49
N LYS A 79 21.85 -1.36 2.05
CA LYS A 79 21.60 -2.79 2.26
C LYS A 79 20.46 -3.05 3.23
N SER A 80 20.40 -2.29 4.33
CA SER A 80 19.31 -2.36 5.31
C SER A 80 17.96 -1.99 4.68
N VAL A 81 17.90 -0.84 4.01
CA VAL A 81 16.72 -0.33 3.31
C VAL A 81 16.24 -1.32 2.26
N ARG A 82 17.13 -1.91 1.46
CA ARG A 82 16.74 -2.93 0.47
C ARG A 82 16.07 -4.15 1.13
N LYS A 83 16.60 -4.61 2.28
CA LYS A 83 16.03 -5.75 3.00
C LYS A 83 14.64 -5.40 3.53
N ILE A 84 14.52 -4.25 4.20
CA ILE A 84 13.26 -3.77 4.77
C ILE A 84 12.23 -3.54 3.67
N LEU A 85 12.59 -2.86 2.59
CA LEU A 85 11.73 -2.59 1.43
C LEU A 85 11.13 -3.88 0.87
N ALA A 86 11.93 -4.95 0.80
CA ALA A 86 11.47 -6.24 0.30
C ALA A 86 10.45 -6.90 1.26
N ASP A 87 10.55 -6.64 2.56
CA ASP A 87 9.61 -7.14 3.57
C ASP A 87 8.31 -6.34 3.60
N ILE A 88 8.38 -5.01 3.47
CA ILE A 88 7.26 -4.11 3.74
C ILE A 88 6.64 -3.49 2.47
N TRP A 89 7.00 -3.97 1.27
CA TRP A 89 6.49 -3.40 0.01
C TRP A 89 4.96 -3.36 -0.01
N SER A 90 4.40 -2.22 -0.42
CA SER A 90 2.96 -2.03 -0.61
C SER A 90 2.64 -1.58 -2.02
N ASP A 91 1.73 -2.31 -2.67
CA ASP A 91 1.23 -1.98 -4.01
C ASP A 91 0.28 -0.77 -4.01
N GLU A 92 -0.16 -0.28 -2.84
CA GLU A 92 -0.94 0.96 -2.70
C GLU A 92 -0.07 2.23 -2.69
N MET A 93 1.26 2.07 -2.69
CA MET A 93 2.23 3.16 -2.60
C MET A 93 3.15 3.16 -3.83
N GLU A 94 3.55 4.35 -4.28
CA GLU A 94 4.55 4.45 -5.35
C GLU A 94 5.94 4.03 -4.83
N ALA A 95 6.86 3.74 -5.74
CA ALA A 95 8.22 3.29 -5.39
C ALA A 95 8.96 4.30 -4.51
N GLU A 96 8.80 5.61 -4.76
CA GLU A 96 9.41 6.67 -3.95
C GLU A 96 9.02 6.59 -2.48
N TYR A 97 7.71 6.48 -2.25
CA TYR A 97 7.12 6.44 -0.92
C TYR A 97 7.42 5.12 -0.21
N ASN A 98 7.40 3.99 -0.91
CA ASN A 98 7.86 2.71 -0.38
C ASN A 98 9.32 2.79 0.10
N ILE A 99 10.21 3.40 -0.69
CA ILE A 99 11.62 3.57 -0.34
C ILE A 99 11.77 4.53 0.85
N ALA A 100 11.05 5.65 0.87
CA ALA A 100 11.10 6.62 1.96
C ALA A 100 10.67 5.99 3.30
N ILE A 101 9.60 5.19 3.29
CA ILE A 101 9.16 4.46 4.48
C ILE A 101 10.18 3.39 4.88
N ALA A 102 10.77 2.67 3.93
CA ALA A 102 11.83 1.71 4.23
C ALA A 102 13.09 2.37 4.83
N VAL A 103 13.42 3.60 4.41
CA VAL A 103 14.46 4.43 5.04
C VAL A 103 14.08 4.78 6.48
N LEU A 104 12.84 5.20 6.70
CA LEU A 104 12.34 5.53 8.03
C LEU A 104 12.45 4.33 9.01
N PHE A 105 12.10 3.13 8.55
CA PHE A 105 12.29 1.88 9.32
C PHE A 105 13.76 1.47 9.49
N ALA A 106 14.63 1.82 8.55
CA ALA A 106 16.06 1.54 8.67
C ALA A 106 16.74 2.43 9.71
N GLU A 107 16.27 3.67 9.86
CA GLU A 107 16.76 4.64 10.84
C GLU A 107 16.13 4.43 12.21
N GLN A 108 14.84 4.08 12.25
CA GLN A 108 14.06 3.91 13.47
C GLN A 108 13.44 2.51 13.49
N LYS A 109 13.74 1.70 14.51
CA LYS A 109 13.18 0.35 14.63
C LYS A 109 11.64 0.34 14.67
N SER A 110 11.03 1.40 15.21
CA SER A 110 9.58 1.57 15.31
C SER A 110 9.22 3.03 15.02
N PRO A 111 9.15 3.41 13.74
CA PRO A 111 9.00 4.79 13.34
C PRO A 111 7.66 5.38 13.77
N GLU A 112 7.61 6.69 13.99
CA GLU A 112 6.36 7.36 14.36
C GLU A 112 5.35 7.35 13.21
N ALA A 113 4.11 7.00 13.51
CA ALA A 113 3.06 6.88 12.50
C ALA A 113 2.77 8.21 11.79
N MET A 114 2.91 9.33 12.49
CA MET A 114 2.68 10.67 11.95
C MET A 114 3.78 11.06 10.95
N ASP A 115 5.04 10.71 11.20
CA ASP A 115 6.15 10.93 10.25
C ASP A 115 5.86 10.20 8.93
N ALA A 116 5.39 8.96 9.03
CA ALA A 116 4.99 8.18 7.85
C ALA A 116 3.83 8.84 7.10
N ALA A 117 2.83 9.38 7.81
CA ALA A 117 1.70 10.05 7.20
C ALA A 117 2.11 11.36 6.50
N ASP A 118 3.07 12.09 7.06
CA ASP A 118 3.60 13.31 6.46
C ASP A 118 4.43 13.02 5.20
N ILE A 119 5.14 11.89 5.15
CA ILE A 119 5.77 11.40 3.90
C ILE A 119 4.69 11.12 2.85
N MET A 120 3.59 10.44 3.21
CA MET A 120 2.49 10.12 2.28
C MET A 120 1.67 11.35 1.87
N ARG A 121 1.72 12.44 2.62
CA ARG A 121 0.91 13.64 2.33
C ARG A 121 1.15 14.20 0.92
N LYS A 122 2.34 13.98 0.35
CA LYS A 122 2.68 14.42 -1.01
C LYS A 122 2.08 13.53 -2.11
N SER A 123 1.77 12.28 -1.82
CA SER A 123 1.14 11.35 -2.78
C SER A 123 -0.37 11.48 -2.81
N GLU A 124 -0.99 11.85 -1.67
CA GLU A 124 -2.43 11.82 -1.52
C GLU A 124 -3.10 13.18 -1.79
N ARG A 125 -4.36 13.13 -2.24
CA ARG A 125 -5.16 14.33 -2.53
C ARG A 125 -5.43 15.16 -1.27
N ASN A 126 -5.52 14.51 -0.12
CA ASN A 126 -5.73 15.16 1.16
C ASN A 126 -5.08 14.38 2.31
N TYR A 127 -4.96 15.05 3.45
CA TYR A 127 -4.28 14.50 4.61
C TYR A 127 -5.01 13.30 5.24
N LEU A 128 -6.35 13.30 5.23
CA LEU A 128 -7.13 12.16 5.71
C LEU A 128 -6.81 10.88 4.93
N GLN A 129 -6.65 10.97 3.60
CA GLN A 129 -6.26 9.83 2.77
C GLN A 129 -4.85 9.32 3.12
N ALA A 130 -3.91 10.22 3.42
CA ALA A 130 -2.56 9.84 3.85
C ALA A 130 -2.59 9.08 5.19
N LEU A 131 -3.34 9.60 6.16
CA LEU A 131 -3.53 8.97 7.47
C LEU A 131 -4.15 7.57 7.35
N LEU A 132 -5.23 7.45 6.56
CA LEU A 132 -5.91 6.16 6.35
C LEU A 132 -5.05 5.16 5.56
N LYS A 133 -4.25 5.63 4.62
CA LYS A 133 -3.29 4.79 3.89
C LYS A 133 -2.23 4.23 4.84
N ILE A 134 -1.68 5.04 5.74
CA ILE A 134 -0.75 4.55 6.77
C ILE A 134 -1.43 3.56 7.71
N LYS A 135 -2.69 3.81 8.13
CA LYS A 135 -3.43 2.84 8.96
C LYS A 135 -3.61 1.49 8.24
N ARG A 136 -4.02 1.49 6.97
CA ARG A 136 -4.12 0.25 6.16
C ARG A 136 -2.78 -0.44 6.00
N PHE A 137 -1.73 0.34 5.75
CA PHE A 137 -0.37 -0.17 5.58
C PHE A 137 0.14 -0.82 6.87
N ALA A 138 -0.05 -0.16 8.02
CA ALA A 138 0.31 -0.69 9.33
C ALA A 138 -0.33 -2.05 9.62
N ASN A 139 -1.60 -2.23 9.23
CA ASN A 139 -2.33 -3.49 9.40
C ASN A 139 -1.81 -4.64 8.52
N ARG A 140 -1.03 -4.34 7.48
CA ARG A 140 -0.45 -5.34 6.56
C ARG A 140 1.04 -5.59 6.79
N LEU A 141 1.65 -4.87 7.75
CA LEU A 141 3.07 -5.05 8.05
C LEU A 141 3.34 -6.49 8.55
N PRO A 142 4.43 -7.13 8.11
CA PRO A 142 4.81 -8.43 8.61
C PRO A 142 5.27 -8.34 10.08
N GLU A 143 5.30 -9.49 10.75
CA GLU A 143 5.78 -9.58 12.13
C GLU A 143 7.19 -8.97 12.27
N GLY A 144 7.37 -8.19 13.34
CA GLY A 144 8.61 -7.47 13.61
C GLY A 144 8.66 -6.03 13.09
N TYR A 145 7.67 -5.60 12.29
CA TYR A 145 7.52 -4.21 11.87
C TYR A 145 6.25 -3.59 12.45
N SER A 146 6.39 -2.41 13.05
CA SER A 146 5.26 -1.67 13.60
C SER A 146 5.58 -0.18 13.67
N PHE A 147 4.59 0.66 13.41
CA PHE A 147 4.67 2.07 13.74
C PHE A 147 4.43 2.29 15.24
N SER A 148 5.11 3.27 15.80
CA SER A 148 4.81 3.78 17.14
C SER A 148 3.70 4.84 17.08
N HIS A 149 3.00 5.03 18.19
CA HIS A 149 1.99 6.08 18.36
C HIS A 149 0.83 6.08 17.34
N MET A 150 0.41 4.91 16.86
CA MET A 150 -0.73 4.77 15.93
C MET A 150 -2.03 5.43 16.44
N GLY A 151 -2.24 5.51 17.76
CA GLY A 151 -3.40 6.20 18.33
C GLY A 151 -3.46 7.71 18.01
N GLN A 152 -2.33 8.33 17.66
CA GLN A 152 -2.33 9.72 17.17
C GLN A 152 -3.00 9.83 15.80
N ILE A 153 -2.81 8.85 14.91
CA ILE A 153 -3.52 8.80 13.63
C ILE A 153 -5.02 8.72 13.88
N ASP A 154 -5.46 7.84 14.78
CA ASP A 154 -6.89 7.70 15.08
C ASP A 154 -7.48 8.99 15.67
N TYR A 155 -6.74 9.66 16.57
CA TYR A 155 -7.14 10.96 17.10
C TYR A 155 -7.30 12.02 16.00
N VAL A 156 -6.30 12.16 15.12
CA VAL A 156 -6.32 13.16 14.05
C VAL A 156 -7.41 12.85 13.02
N VAL A 157 -7.59 11.59 12.64
CA VAL A 157 -8.69 11.18 11.75
C VAL A 157 -10.04 11.54 12.36
N ASN A 158 -10.26 11.27 13.65
CA ASN A 158 -11.50 11.64 14.34
C ASN A 158 -11.74 13.16 14.39
N GLN A 159 -10.67 13.97 14.51
CA GLN A 159 -10.80 15.42 14.45
C GLN A 159 -11.17 15.94 13.05
N ILE A 160 -10.69 15.27 11.99
CA ILE A 160 -11.01 15.64 10.61
C ILE A 160 -12.42 15.17 10.24
N ASP A 161 -12.72 13.91 10.51
CA ASP A 161 -13.99 13.26 10.21
C ASP A 161 -14.29 12.14 11.23
N ALA A 162 -15.11 12.48 12.22
CA ALA A 162 -15.54 11.56 13.27
C ALA A 162 -16.41 10.38 12.76
N SER A 163 -16.92 10.45 11.51
CA SER A 163 -17.74 9.37 10.95
C SER A 163 -16.92 8.18 10.45
N VAL A 164 -15.61 8.37 10.23
CA VAL A 164 -14.71 7.36 9.67
C VAL A 164 -14.61 6.11 10.55
N PHE A 165 -14.57 6.28 11.88
CA PHE A 165 -14.51 5.15 12.83
C PHE A 165 -15.86 4.78 13.44
N GLY A 166 -16.93 5.50 13.12
CA GLY A 166 -18.28 5.16 13.59
C GLY A 166 -18.72 3.75 13.17
N PHE A 167 -18.10 3.16 12.14
CA PHE A 167 -18.31 1.76 11.75
C PHE A 167 -17.47 0.77 12.56
N GLU A 168 -16.20 1.06 12.87
CA GLU A 168 -15.36 0.19 13.71
C GLU A 168 -15.92 0.10 15.14
N GLU A 169 -16.39 1.23 15.70
CA GLU A 169 -17.06 1.26 17.00
C GLU A 169 -18.37 0.46 16.99
N LYS A 170 -19.18 0.56 15.93
CA LYS A 170 -20.39 -0.26 15.77
C LYS A 170 -20.08 -1.75 15.63
N ILE A 171 -19.03 -2.11 14.90
CA ILE A 171 -18.57 -3.51 14.79
C ILE A 171 -18.09 -4.03 16.15
N HIS A 172 -17.37 -3.20 16.92
CA HIS A 172 -16.93 -3.58 18.25
C HIS A 172 -18.11 -3.74 19.23
N GLN A 173 -19.10 -2.85 19.16
CA GLN A 173 -20.35 -2.99 19.91
C GLN A 173 -21.10 -4.27 19.52
N ILE A 174 -21.18 -4.63 18.24
CA ILE A 174 -21.80 -5.88 17.77
C ILE A 174 -21.06 -7.10 18.36
N LYS A 175 -19.73 -7.14 18.29
CA LYS A 175 -18.92 -8.23 18.85
C LYS A 175 -19.08 -8.39 20.36
N LEU A 176 -19.07 -7.28 21.10
CA LEU A 176 -19.34 -7.28 22.55
C LEU A 176 -20.73 -7.81 22.88
N THR A 177 -21.71 -7.50 22.01
CA THR A 177 -23.07 -7.99 22.17
C THR A 177 -23.12 -9.50 21.91
N GLU A 178 -22.47 -10.02 20.86
CA GLU A 178 -22.39 -11.46 20.54
C GLU A 178 -21.75 -12.30 21.66
N GLU A 179 -20.65 -11.83 22.26
CA GLU A 179 -20.01 -12.50 23.42
C GLU A 179 -20.93 -12.60 24.65
N THR A 180 -21.90 -11.68 24.78
CA THR A 180 -22.90 -11.72 25.85
C THR A 180 -24.04 -12.72 25.60
N TRP A 181 -24.23 -13.20 24.36
CA TRP A 181 -25.19 -14.25 24.03
C TRP A 181 -24.63 -15.66 24.20
N GLU A 182 -23.32 -15.85 24.01
CA GLU A 182 -22.65 -17.15 24.19
C GLU A 182 -22.41 -17.53 25.66
N THR A 183 -22.57 -16.58 26.58
CA THR A 183 -22.42 -16.78 28.04
C THR A 183 -23.74 -16.97 28.80
N LYS A 184 -24.85 -17.20 28.09
CA LYS A 184 -26.16 -17.58 28.65
C LYS A 184 -26.55 -19.00 28.24
#